data_AF-A0A2X2VXL7-F1
#
_entry.id   AF-A0A2X2VXL7-F1
#
_cell.length_a   1.000
_cell.length_b   1.000
_cell.length_c   1.000
_cell.angle_alpha   90.00
_cell.angle_beta   90.00
_cell.angle_gamma   90.00
#
_symmetry.space_group_name_H-M   'P 1'
#
loop_
_entity.id
_entity.type
_entity.pdbx_description
1 polymer ?
#
loop_
_entity_poly.entity_id
_entity_poly.type
_entity_poly.pdbx_seq_one_letter_code
_entity_poly.pdbx_strand_id
1 'polypeptide(L)'
;MKVTNLNFWRYKTRLEDGEKLPRKIKKKILGNKLSKNKIRKRINKLELKVDVWSNGYEVPYVEDEFCPKCGCEEVYSTGNMAFYPEVYEKMYCLRCGTLVAMADNSAMIHELVFIKQEEQER
;
A
#
# COMPACT_ATOMS: atom_id res chain seq x y z
N MET A 1 -18.46 3.86 22.45
CA MET A 1 -17.96 2.49 22.25
C MET A 1 -16.45 2.43 22.45
N LYS A 2 -15.97 1.86 23.55
CA LYS A 2 -14.56 1.44 23.71
C LYS A 2 -14.38 0.15 22.90
N VAL A 3 -13.35 0.09 22.05
CA VAL A 3 -13.00 -1.17 21.34
C VAL A 3 -12.13 -1.95 22.31
N THR A 4 -12.61 -3.10 22.78
CA THR A 4 -11.79 -4.02 23.59
C THR A 4 -10.75 -4.70 22.69
N ASN A 5 -9.66 -5.22 23.26
CA ASN A 5 -8.59 -5.90 22.50
C ASN A 5 -9.12 -7.04 21.60
N LEU A 6 -10.09 -7.82 22.08
CA LEU A 6 -10.71 -8.89 21.30
C LEU A 6 -11.46 -8.36 20.06
N ASN A 7 -12.12 -7.21 20.20
CA ASN A 7 -12.83 -6.56 19.10
C ASN A 7 -11.86 -5.93 18.10
N PHE A 8 -10.69 -5.46 18.54
CA PHE A 8 -9.68 -4.89 17.66
C PHE A 8 -9.24 -5.91 16.62
N TRP A 9 -8.78 -7.08 17.06
CA TRP A 9 -8.28 -8.13 16.16
C TRP A 9 -9.35 -8.59 15.18
N ARG A 10 -10.57 -8.83 15.66
CA ARG A 10 -11.70 -9.21 14.80
C ARG A 10 -11.97 -8.20 13.69
N TYR A 11 -11.90 -6.90 13.96
CA TYR A 11 -12.10 -5.89 12.92
C TYR A 11 -10.86 -5.72 12.03
N LYS A 12 -9.65 -5.95 12.55
CA LYS A 12 -8.43 -5.88 11.76
C LYS A 12 -8.41 -6.99 10.70
N THR A 13 -8.67 -8.23 11.09
CA THR A 13 -8.75 -9.36 10.16
C THR A 13 -9.77 -9.12 9.05
N ARG A 14 -10.97 -8.61 9.39
CA ARG A 14 -11.96 -8.25 8.37
C ARG A 14 -11.47 -7.19 7.37
N LEU A 15 -10.64 -6.24 7.80
CA LEU A 15 -10.03 -5.28 6.87
C LEU A 15 -8.97 -5.92 5.99
N GLU A 16 -8.19 -6.85 6.54
CA GLU A 16 -7.19 -7.66 5.82
C GLU A 16 -7.87 -8.59 4.79
N ASP A 17 -9.09 -9.05 5.06
CA ASP A 17 -9.93 -9.79 4.11
C ASP A 17 -10.59 -8.88 3.05
N GLY A 18 -10.29 -7.57 3.06
CA GLY A 18 -10.84 -6.59 2.12
C GLY A 18 -12.26 -6.10 2.45
N GLU A 19 -12.83 -6.42 3.62
CA GLU A 19 -14.18 -5.98 3.97
C GLU A 19 -14.29 -4.47 4.22
N LYS A 20 -15.46 -3.91 3.88
CA LYS A 20 -15.77 -2.50 4.13
C LYS A 20 -16.27 -2.28 5.55
N LEU A 21 -15.41 -1.74 6.43
CA LEU A 21 -15.82 -1.32 7.77
C LEU A 21 -16.25 0.15 7.90
N PRO A 22 -17.10 0.49 8.90
CA PRO A 22 -17.45 1.87 9.22
C PRO A 22 -16.23 2.75 9.53
N ARG A 23 -16.30 4.02 9.10
CA ARG A 23 -15.23 5.03 9.30
C ARG A 23 -14.77 5.17 10.75
N LYS A 24 -15.69 5.08 11.72
CA LYS A 24 -15.37 5.16 13.16
C LYS A 24 -14.49 4.00 13.63
N ILE A 25 -14.66 2.82 13.06
CA ILE A 25 -13.86 1.63 13.38
C ILE A 25 -12.49 1.74 12.70
N LYS A 26 -12.46 2.05 11.39
CA LYS A 26 -11.20 2.30 10.66
C LYS A 26 -10.34 3.37 11.33
N LYS A 27 -10.95 4.40 11.92
CA LYS A 27 -10.22 5.45 12.64
C LYS A 27 -9.53 4.95 13.91
N LYS A 28 -10.10 3.96 14.58
CA LYS A 28 -9.53 3.38 15.80
C LYS A 28 -8.41 2.38 15.52
N ILE A 29 -8.54 1.66 14.40
CA ILE A 29 -7.58 0.63 14.01
C ILE A 29 -6.37 1.28 13.31
N LEU A 30 -6.64 2.03 12.24
CA LEU A 30 -5.63 2.56 11.32
C LEU A 30 -5.29 4.04 11.58
N GLY A 31 -5.70 4.60 12.72
CA GLY A 31 -5.49 6.03 13.05
C GLY A 31 -6.34 7.04 12.24
N ASN A 32 -5.85 8.27 12.05
CA ASN A 32 -6.55 9.29 11.25
C ASN A 32 -6.08 9.28 9.79
N LYS A 33 -6.98 9.61 8.86
CA LYS A 33 -6.59 9.89 7.47
C LYS A 33 -5.69 11.14 7.43
N LEU A 34 -4.61 11.10 6.66
CA LEU A 34 -3.77 12.28 6.44
C LEU A 34 -4.51 13.32 5.58
N SER A 35 -4.24 14.60 5.85
CA SER A 35 -4.75 15.68 4.98
C SER A 35 -4.05 15.65 3.62
N LYS A 36 -4.72 16.13 2.57
CA LYS A 36 -4.16 16.18 1.21
C LYS A 36 -2.80 16.89 1.17
N ASN A 37 -2.65 17.98 1.94
CA ASN A 37 -1.39 18.73 2.02
C ASN A 37 -0.27 17.91 2.68
N LYS A 38 -0.57 17.13 3.73
CA LYS A 38 0.42 16.25 4.36
C LYS A 38 0.85 15.13 3.42
N ILE A 39 -0.10 14.53 2.70
CA ILE A 39 0.19 13.50 1.69
C ILE A 39 1.13 14.05 0.62
N ARG A 40 0.78 15.18 -0.01
CA ARG A 40 1.64 15.82 -1.02
C ARG A 40 3.04 16.10 -0.49
N LYS A 41 3.15 16.69 0.71
CA LYS A 41 4.46 16.93 1.34
C LYS A 41 5.24 15.65 1.60
N ARG A 42 4.58 14.54 1.93
CA ARG A 42 5.23 13.25 2.16
C ARG A 42 5.72 12.65 0.83
N ILE A 43 4.87 12.65 -0.21
CA ILE A 43 5.25 12.23 -1.56
C ILE A 43 6.45 13.04 -2.06
N ASN A 44 6.45 14.36 -1.91
CA ASN A 44 7.55 15.22 -2.37
C ASN A 44 8.89 14.92 -1.68
N LYS A 45 8.88 14.34 -0.47
CA LYS A 45 10.09 13.95 0.25
C LYS A 45 10.63 12.57 -0.15
N LEU A 46 9.85 11.79 -0.88
CA LEU A 46 10.29 10.48 -1.34
C LEU A 46 11.36 10.64 -2.41
N GLU A 47 12.38 9.82 -2.31
CA GLU A 47 13.41 9.65 -3.31
C GLU A 47 13.18 8.31 -4.00
N LEU A 48 13.25 8.33 -5.33
CA LEU A 48 13.23 7.12 -6.14
C LEU A 48 14.61 6.47 -6.08
N LYS A 49 14.67 5.22 -5.62
CA LYS A 49 15.88 4.42 -5.54
C LYS A 49 15.78 3.22 -6.47
N VAL A 50 16.91 2.62 -6.80
CA VAL A 50 17.00 1.43 -7.64
C VAL A 50 17.86 0.39 -6.93
N ASP A 51 17.27 -0.78 -6.69
CA ASP A 51 18.01 -1.95 -6.22
C ASP A 51 18.41 -2.82 -7.42
N VAL A 52 19.63 -3.35 -7.38
CA VAL A 52 20.15 -4.25 -8.43
C VAL A 52 20.21 -5.67 -7.88
N TRP A 53 19.43 -6.57 -8.45
CA TRP A 53 19.40 -7.98 -8.06
C TRP A 53 20.60 -8.74 -8.63
N SER A 54 20.86 -9.94 -8.11
CA SER A 54 22.03 -10.76 -8.48
C SER A 54 22.09 -11.12 -9.97
N ASN A 55 20.95 -11.11 -10.66
CA ASN A 55 20.83 -11.32 -12.10
C ASN A 55 21.01 -10.03 -12.93
N GLY A 56 21.35 -8.90 -12.31
CA GLY A 56 21.47 -7.60 -12.96
C GLY A 56 20.14 -6.89 -13.20
N TYR A 57 19.02 -7.42 -12.69
CA TYR A 57 17.72 -6.78 -12.84
C TYR A 57 17.61 -5.56 -11.91
N GLU A 58 17.23 -4.42 -12.47
CA GLU A 58 17.03 -3.17 -11.74
C GLU A 58 15.58 -3.02 -11.29
N VAL A 59 15.37 -2.83 -9.99
CA VAL A 59 14.05 -2.70 -9.37
C VAL A 59 13.91 -1.32 -8.73
N PRO A 60 13.06 -0.45 -9.28
CA PRO A 60 12.81 0.85 -8.68
C PRO A 60 11.91 0.70 -7.43
N TYR A 61 12.23 1.44 -6.37
CA TYR A 61 11.47 1.44 -5.12
C TYR A 61 11.52 2.80 -4.42
N VAL A 62 10.67 2.96 -3.40
CA VAL A 62 10.70 4.08 -2.46
C VAL A 62 10.77 3.52 -1.03
N GLU A 63 11.52 4.16 -0.13
CA GLU A 63 11.71 3.64 1.24
C GLU A 63 10.47 3.77 2.14
N ASP A 64 9.62 4.75 1.88
CA ASP A 64 8.46 5.07 2.71
C ASP A 64 7.16 4.87 1.91
N GLU A 65 6.68 3.63 1.93
CA GLU A 65 5.47 3.21 1.23
C GLU A 65 4.19 3.55 2.01
N PHE A 66 3.26 4.22 1.34
CA PHE A 66 1.94 4.52 1.87
C PHE A 66 0.95 4.79 0.74
N CYS A 67 -0.34 4.62 1.03
CA CYS A 67 -1.39 4.92 0.06
C CYS A 67 -1.40 6.42 -0.31
N PRO A 68 -1.19 6.80 -1.59
CA PRO A 68 -1.16 8.20 -2.01
C PRO A 68 -2.54 8.88 -1.94
N LYS A 69 -3.64 8.15 -1.75
CA LYS A 69 -4.99 8.73 -1.58
C LYS A 69 -5.37 9.06 -0.13
N CYS A 70 -4.79 8.35 0.85
CA CYS A 70 -5.18 8.54 2.25
C CYS A 70 -4.06 8.51 3.29
N GLY A 71 -2.83 8.20 2.90
CA GLY A 71 -1.68 8.14 3.79
C GLY A 71 -1.74 6.97 4.77
N CYS A 72 -2.39 5.87 4.39
CA CYS A 72 -2.42 4.65 5.20
C CYS A 72 -1.23 3.78 4.77
N GLU A 73 -0.50 3.24 5.74
CA GLU A 73 0.67 2.38 5.49
C GLU A 73 0.28 0.89 5.46
N GLU A 74 -0.88 0.53 6.03
CA GLU A 74 -1.34 -0.85 6.01
C GLU A 74 -2.02 -1.23 4.69
N VAL A 75 -1.65 -2.41 4.18
CA VAL A 75 -2.15 -3.02 2.93
C VAL A 75 -2.62 -4.45 3.14
N TYR A 76 -3.55 -4.90 2.30
CA TYR A 76 -3.95 -6.29 2.21
C TYR A 76 -3.60 -6.82 0.83
N SER A 77 -3.15 -8.06 0.77
CA SER A 77 -2.77 -8.73 -0.47
C SER A 77 -3.90 -9.64 -0.96
N THR A 78 -4.01 -9.79 -2.27
CA THR A 78 -4.85 -10.82 -2.90
C THR A 78 -4.28 -12.23 -2.78
N GLY A 79 -3.01 -12.36 -2.39
CA GLY A 79 -2.21 -13.55 -2.67
C GLY A 79 -1.91 -13.70 -4.16
N ASN A 80 -1.23 -14.79 -4.53
CA ASN A 80 -0.99 -15.11 -5.94
C ASN A 80 -2.32 -15.48 -6.61
N MET A 81 -2.65 -14.75 -7.65
CA MET A 81 -3.85 -14.91 -8.47
C MET A 81 -3.60 -15.77 -9.71
N ALA A 82 -2.33 -16.15 -9.97
CA ALA A 82 -1.92 -17.02 -11.07
C ALA A 82 -1.43 -18.39 -10.56
N PHE A 83 -1.38 -19.38 -11.46
CA PHE A 83 -0.82 -20.69 -11.15
C PHE A 83 0.71 -20.66 -11.33
N TYR A 84 1.42 -21.33 -10.42
CA TYR A 84 2.88 -21.45 -10.50
C TYR A 84 3.32 -22.03 -11.85
N PRO A 85 4.36 -21.47 -12.52
CA PRO A 85 5.35 -20.52 -12.01
C PRO A 85 5.01 -19.04 -12.15
N GLU A 86 3.82 -18.71 -12.67
CA GLU A 86 3.42 -17.31 -12.85
C GLU A 86 3.10 -16.64 -11.51
N VAL A 87 3.41 -15.35 -11.43
CA VAL A 87 3.10 -14.50 -10.27
C VAL A 87 2.20 -13.36 -10.74
N TYR A 88 1.00 -13.27 -10.15
CA TYR A 88 0.15 -12.11 -10.28
C TYR A 88 -0.43 -11.75 -8.92
N GLU A 89 0.02 -10.66 -8.33
CA GLU A 89 -0.36 -10.24 -6.98
C GLU A 89 -0.72 -8.77 -6.95
N LYS A 90 -1.72 -8.41 -6.14
CA LYS A 90 -2.14 -7.03 -5.92
C LYS A 90 -2.19 -6.73 -4.43
N MET A 91 -1.75 -5.54 -4.08
CA MET A 91 -1.87 -4.99 -2.73
C MET A 91 -2.79 -3.77 -2.73
N TYR A 92 -3.73 -3.78 -1.81
CA TYR A 92 -4.74 -2.73 -1.66
C TYR A 92 -4.66 -2.08 -0.28
N CYS A 93 -4.84 -0.77 -0.22
CA CYS A 93 -4.87 -0.04 1.04
C CYS A 93 -6.02 -0.50 1.95
N LEU A 94 -5.73 -0.92 3.19
CA LEU A 94 -6.74 -1.33 4.19
C LEU A 94 -7.80 -0.26 4.45
N ARG A 95 -7.41 1.02 4.38
CA ARG A 95 -8.32 2.12 4.70
C ARG A 95 -9.32 2.39 3.57
N CYS A 96 -8.83 2.59 2.36
CA CYS A 96 -9.63 3.11 1.25
C CYS A 96 -9.83 2.13 0.09
N GLY A 97 -9.17 0.97 0.10
CA GLY A 97 -9.29 -0.05 -0.94
C GLY A 97 -8.70 0.35 -2.29
N THR A 98 -7.83 1.36 -2.32
CA THR A 98 -7.09 1.72 -3.54
C THR A 98 -5.94 0.73 -3.75
N LEU A 99 -5.73 0.29 -4.98
CA LEU A 99 -4.57 -0.50 -5.38
C LEU A 99 -3.31 0.35 -5.14
N VAL A 100 -2.36 -0.17 -4.38
CA VAL A 100 -1.12 0.57 -4.02
C VAL A 100 0.14 -0.14 -4.45
N ALA A 101 0.10 -1.44 -4.74
CA ALA A 101 1.21 -2.13 -5.39
C ALA A 101 0.68 -3.31 -6.20
N MET A 102 1.45 -3.73 -7.21
CA MET A 102 1.17 -4.94 -7.96
C MET A 102 2.46 -5.60 -8.45
N ALA A 103 2.40 -6.91 -8.63
CA ALA A 103 3.41 -7.72 -9.31
C ALA A 103 2.73 -8.50 -10.43
N ASP A 104 3.35 -8.52 -11.60
CA ASP A 104 2.97 -9.35 -12.74
C ASP A 104 4.25 -9.91 -13.36
N ASN A 105 4.58 -11.15 -12.99
CA ASN A 105 5.82 -11.85 -13.36
C ASN A 105 7.10 -11.02 -13.18
N SER A 106 7.08 -10.11 -12.20
CA SER A 106 8.09 -9.09 -11.93
C SER A 106 8.10 -8.76 -10.44
N ALA A 107 9.01 -7.87 -10.03
CA ALA A 107 9.03 -7.37 -8.66
C ALA A 107 7.71 -6.65 -8.31
N MET A 108 7.35 -6.64 -7.03
CA MET A 108 6.23 -5.85 -6.53
C MET A 108 6.57 -4.36 -6.64
N ILE A 109 5.85 -3.61 -7.48
CA ILE A 109 6.07 -2.18 -7.67
C ILE A 109 4.94 -1.39 -7.01
N HIS A 110 5.30 -0.47 -6.12
CA HIS A 110 4.37 0.40 -5.41
C HIS A 110 3.94 1.61 -6.27
N GLU A 111 2.70 2.08 -6.14
CA GLU A 111 2.09 3.19 -6.89
C GLU A 111 2.92 4.49 -6.80
N LEU A 112 3.58 4.69 -5.66
CA LEU A 112 4.48 5.83 -5.42
C LEU A 112 5.71 5.83 -6.35
N VAL A 113 6.17 4.66 -6.78
CA VAL A 113 7.27 4.54 -7.75
C VAL A 113 6.85 5.15 -9.09
N PHE A 114 5.68 4.77 -9.61
CA PHE A 114 5.14 5.34 -10.84
C PHE A 114 4.93 6.86 -10.73
N ILE A 115 4.37 7.33 -9.61
CA ILE A 115 4.21 8.76 -9.36
C ILE A 115 5.56 9.49 -9.43
N LYS A 116 6.63 8.90 -8.90
CA LYS A 116 7.97 9.50 -8.92
C LYS A 116 8.65 9.44 -10.27
N GLN A 117 8.46 8.37 -11.03
CA GLN A 117 8.94 8.27 -12.40
C GLN A 117 8.28 9.33 -13.29
N GLU A 118 6.96 9.50 -13.21
CA GLU A 118 6.23 10.53 -13.95
C GLU A 118 6.66 11.96 -13.58
N GLU A 119 7.13 12.19 -12.36
CA GLU A 119 7.68 13.49 -11.93
C GLU A 119 9.06 13.78 -12.53
N GLN A 120 9.88 12.75 -12.82
CA GLN A 120 11.21 12.90 -13.41
C GLN A 120 11.18 13.13 -14.92
N GLU A 121 10.12 12.69 -15.60
CA GLU A 121 9.93 12.84 -17.04
C GLU A 121 9.34 14.21 -17.45
N ARG A 122 8.93 15.04 -16.48
CA ARG A 122 8.33 16.37 -16.69
C ARG A 122 9.34 17.49 -16.54
#